data_AF-A0A3B9BT10-F1
#
_entry.id   AF-A0A3B9BT10-F1
#
_cell.length_a   1.000
_cell.length_b   1.000
_cell.length_c   1.000
_cell.angle_alpha   90.00
_cell.angle_beta   90.00
_cell.angle_gamma   90.00
#
_symmetry.space_group_name_H-M   'P 1'
#
loop_
_entity.id
_entity.type
_entity.pdbx_description
1 polymer ?
#
loop_
_entity_poly.entity_id
_entity_poly.type
_entity_poly.pdbx_seq_one_letter_code
_entity_poly.pdbx_strand_id
1 'polypeptide(L)'
;MSEPRVRRAGGRSARQALRAAPIAAEERSIRAGMEGGTYKPLSDAEILRIHNAALNALENIGLADAPPSGVKILTDVGAIL
;
A
#
# COMPACT_ATOMS: atom_id res chain seq x y z
N MET A 1 -33.83 51.32 17.55
CA MET A 1 -32.42 50.90 17.64
C MET A 1 -32.41 49.41 17.94
N SER A 2 -31.86 48.57 17.05
CA SER A 2 -31.90 47.10 17.19
C SER A 2 -30.60 46.60 17.81
N GLU A 3 -30.70 45.88 18.92
CA GLU A 3 -29.58 45.34 19.70
C GLU A 3 -28.88 44.20 18.93
N PRO A 4 -27.54 44.13 18.90
CA PRO A 4 -26.82 43.10 18.17
C PRO A 4 -27.00 41.74 18.85
N ARG A 5 -27.78 40.85 18.23
CA ARG A 5 -27.92 39.44 18.66
C ARG A 5 -26.57 38.71 18.55
N VAL A 6 -26.07 38.23 19.69
CA VAL A 6 -24.89 37.36 19.79
C VAL A 6 -25.10 36.10 18.95
N ARG A 7 -24.42 36.02 17.80
CA ARG A 7 -24.45 34.82 16.95
C ARG A 7 -23.62 33.73 17.64
N ARG A 8 -24.22 32.57 17.90
CA ARG A 8 -23.54 31.38 18.48
C ARG A 8 -22.47 30.87 17.49
N ALA A 9 -21.29 31.48 17.50
CA ALA A 9 -20.21 31.23 16.55
C ALA A 9 -19.40 29.94 16.84
N GLY A 10 -19.83 29.10 17.77
CA GLY A 10 -19.12 27.87 18.17
C GLY A 10 -19.42 26.63 17.33
N GLY A 11 -20.53 26.61 16.57
CA GLY A 11 -20.96 25.38 15.89
C GLY A 11 -20.03 24.93 14.75
N ARG A 12 -19.44 25.88 14.01
CA ARG A 12 -18.49 25.56 12.92
C ARG A 12 -17.13 25.13 13.49
N SER A 13 -16.61 25.86 14.46
CA SER A 13 -15.35 25.53 15.12
C SER A 13 -15.42 24.18 15.83
N ALA A 14 -16.53 23.86 16.50
CA ALA A 14 -16.74 22.54 17.13
C ALA A 14 -16.71 21.39 16.10
N ARG A 15 -17.37 21.55 14.95
CA ARG A 15 -17.32 20.53 13.87
C ARG A 15 -15.92 20.39 13.26
N GLN A 16 -15.18 21.49 13.17
CA GLN A 16 -13.80 21.47 12.68
C GLN A 16 -12.88 20.77 13.68
N ALA A 17 -13.01 21.07 14.97
CA ALA A 17 -12.26 20.43 16.04
C ALA A 17 -12.55 18.92 16.11
N LEU A 18 -13.83 18.52 15.99
CA LEU A 18 -14.21 17.10 15.98
C LEU A 18 -13.59 16.32 14.82
N ARG A 19 -13.50 16.91 13.63
CA ARG A 19 -12.89 16.26 12.45
C ARG A 19 -11.36 16.27 12.48
N ALA A 20 -10.76 17.25 13.15
CA ALA A 20 -9.32 17.33 13.33
C ALA A 20 -8.84 16.45 14.49
N ALA A 21 -9.74 16.03 15.39
CA ALA A 21 -9.41 15.11 16.46
C ALA A 21 -9.00 13.74 15.90
N PRO A 22 -8.04 13.06 16.55
CA PRO A 22 -7.67 11.70 16.16
C PRO A 22 -8.86 10.75 16.33
N ILE A 23 -8.95 9.75 15.45
CA ILE A 23 -9.97 8.70 15.51
C ILE A 23 -9.89 8.00 16.88
N ALA A 24 -11.03 7.93 17.56
CA ALA A 24 -11.16 7.28 18.86
C ALA A 24 -10.65 5.83 18.78
N ALA A 25 -10.02 5.33 19.84
CA ALA A 25 -9.41 4.00 19.82
C ALA A 25 -10.41 2.89 19.44
N GLU A 26 -11.67 3.04 19.87
CA GLU A 26 -12.79 2.13 19.58
C GLU A 26 -13.14 2.06 18.09
N GLU A 27 -12.96 3.18 17.37
CA GLU A 27 -13.34 3.38 15.97
C GLU A 27 -12.21 3.06 14.98
N ARG A 28 -11.01 2.73 15.47
CA ARG A 28 -9.87 2.40 14.61
C ARG A 28 -10.12 1.08 13.89
N SER A 29 -9.97 1.09 12.57
CA SER A 29 -10.12 -0.11 11.72
C SER A 29 -9.09 -1.20 12.03
N ILE A 30 -7.92 -0.83 12.57
CA ILE A 30 -6.84 -1.74 12.96
C ILE A 30 -6.38 -1.36 14.37
N ARG A 31 -6.17 -2.35 15.22
CA ARG A 31 -5.71 -2.17 16.62
C ARG A 31 -4.27 -2.66 16.77
N ALA A 32 -3.54 -2.06 17.70
CA ALA A 32 -2.19 -2.53 18.01
C ALA A 32 -2.25 -3.98 18.54
N GLY A 33 -1.35 -4.84 18.05
CA GLY A 33 -1.35 -6.27 18.39
C GLY A 33 -2.41 -7.11 17.66
N MET A 34 -3.18 -6.53 16.73
CA MET A 34 -4.10 -7.29 15.89
C MET A 34 -3.30 -8.11 14.87
N GLU A 35 -3.36 -9.44 14.98
CA GLU A 35 -2.82 -10.35 13.98
C GLU A 35 -3.67 -10.25 12.70
N GLY A 36 -3.07 -9.72 11.63
CA GLY A 36 -3.66 -9.74 10.30
C GLY A 36 -3.32 -11.04 9.58
N GLY A 37 -4.31 -11.63 8.91
CA GLY A 37 -4.05 -12.66 7.92
C GLY A 37 -3.70 -12.03 6.56
N THR A 38 -2.84 -12.67 5.78
CA THR A 38 -2.71 -12.35 4.36
C THR A 38 -3.79 -13.08 3.58
N TYR A 39 -4.56 -12.35 2.77
CA TYR A 39 -5.47 -12.97 1.82
C TYR A 39 -4.65 -13.81 0.82
N LYS A 40 -4.84 -15.13 0.86
CA LYS A 40 -4.16 -16.10 0.00
C LYS A 40 -5.18 -16.72 -0.96
N PRO A 41 -5.50 -16.06 -2.09
CA PRO A 41 -6.50 -16.55 -3.03
C PRO A 41 -6.01 -17.75 -3.85
N LEU A 42 -4.70 -17.98 -3.89
CA LEU A 42 -4.08 -19.04 -4.68
C LEU A 42 -3.66 -20.21 -3.80
N SER A 43 -3.89 -21.42 -4.30
CA SER A 43 -3.31 -22.64 -3.78
C SER A 43 -1.78 -22.68 -4.00
N ASP A 44 -1.08 -23.52 -3.24
CA ASP A 44 0.36 -23.69 -3.39
C ASP A 44 0.74 -24.18 -4.79
N ALA A 45 -0.10 -25.02 -5.41
CA ALA A 45 0.10 -25.48 -6.78
C ALA A 45 -0.01 -24.36 -7.82
N GLU A 46 -0.91 -23.40 -7.62
CA GLU A 46 -1.05 -22.24 -8.50
C GLU A 46 0.12 -21.27 -8.34
N ILE A 47 0.58 -21.05 -7.11
CA ILE A 47 1.78 -20.26 -6.84
C ILE A 47 3.00 -20.88 -7.53
N LEU A 48 3.19 -22.19 -7.38
CA LEU A 48 4.30 -22.91 -8.01
C LEU A 48 4.21 -22.85 -9.54
N ARG A 49 3.01 -22.92 -10.11
CA ARG A 49 2.79 -22.77 -11.55
C ARG A 49 3.24 -21.40 -12.05
N ILE A 50 2.85 -20.33 -11.36
CA ILE A 50 3.26 -18.96 -11.72
C ILE A 50 4.78 -18.80 -11.59
N HIS A 51 5.37 -19.32 -10.52
CA HIS A 51 6.80 -19.27 -10.30
C HIS A 51 7.59 -19.93 -11.45
N ASN A 52 7.22 -21.16 -11.82
CA ASN A 52 7.86 -21.88 -12.91
C ASN A 52 7.64 -21.18 -14.26
N ALA A 53 6.44 -20.63 -14.50
CA ALA A 53 6.16 -19.86 -15.70
C ALA A 53 7.04 -18.60 -15.79
N ALA A 54 7.26 -17.90 -14.68
CA ALA A 54 8.14 -16.74 -14.62
C ALA A 54 9.61 -17.12 -14.90
N LEU A 55 10.12 -18.20 -14.30
CA LEU A 55 11.47 -18.70 -14.59
C LEU A 55 11.63 -19.10 -16.06
N ASN A 56 10.67 -19.82 -16.61
CA ASN A 56 10.68 -20.19 -18.02
C ASN A 56 10.65 -18.97 -18.94
N ALA A 57 9.89 -17.93 -18.60
CA ALA A 57 9.86 -16.69 -19.36
C ALA A 57 11.21 -15.96 -19.28
N LEU A 58 11.82 -15.87 -18.09
CA LEU A 58 13.13 -15.24 -17.92
C LEU A 58 14.23 -15.96 -18.72
N GLU A 59 14.21 -17.29 -18.74
CA GLU A 59 15.21 -18.08 -19.47
C GLU A 59 15.03 -17.99 -21.00
N ASN A 60 13.79 -18.13 -21.49
CA ASN A 60 13.55 -18.28 -22.93
C ASN A 60 13.25 -16.96 -23.65
N ILE A 61 12.74 -15.96 -22.94
CA ILE A 61 12.35 -14.66 -23.49
C ILE A 61 13.32 -13.57 -23.04
N GLY A 62 13.77 -13.61 -21.79
CA GLY A 62 14.67 -12.61 -21.22
C GLY A 62 13.95 -11.34 -20.75
N LEU A 63 14.75 -10.32 -20.43
CA LEU A 63 14.31 -9.00 -19.99
C LEU A 63 14.85 -7.93 -20.93
N ALA A 64 14.00 -6.96 -21.28
CA ALA A 64 14.38 -5.81 -22.10
C ALA A 64 14.45 -4.52 -21.27
N ASP A 65 15.10 -3.49 -21.81
CA ASP A 65 15.13 -2.13 -21.26
C ASP A 65 15.67 -2.00 -19.82
N ALA A 66 16.57 -2.92 -19.42
CA ALA A 66 17.27 -2.80 -18.16
C ALA A 66 18.23 -1.59 -18.20
N PRO A 67 18.28 -0.76 -17.14
CA PRO A 67 19.27 0.32 -17.07
C PRO A 67 20.70 -0.25 -17.08
N PRO A 68 21.72 0.53 -17.49
CA PRO A 68 23.10 0.04 -17.55
C PRO A 68 23.61 -0.57 -16.23
N SER A 69 23.17 -0.02 -15.09
CA SER A 69 23.46 -0.57 -13.77
C SER A 69 22.85 -1.96 -13.56
N GLY A 70 21.62 -2.18 -14.03
CA GLY A 70 20.93 -3.46 -13.96
C GLY A 70 21.60 -4.53 -14.82
N VAL A 71 21.95 -4.18 -16.07
CA VAL A 71 22.71 -5.08 -16.96
C VAL A 71 24.01 -5.51 -16.30
N LYS A 72 24.82 -4.55 -15.82
CA LYS A 72 26.10 -4.84 -15.17
C LYS A 72 25.95 -5.81 -13.98
N ILE A 73 25.01 -5.53 -13.08
CA ILE A 73 24.80 -6.37 -11.88
C ILE A 73 24.45 -7.80 -12.27
N LEU A 74 23.57 -7.97 -13.27
CA LEU A 74 23.10 -9.28 -13.70
C LEU A 74 24.19 -10.06 -14.47
N THR A 75 24.93 -9.40 -15.37
CA THR A 75 26.01 -10.05 -16.11
C THR A 75 27.18 -10.44 -15.20
N ASP A 76 27.47 -9.65 -14.16
CA ASP A 76 28.52 -9.95 -13.17
C ASP A 76 28.23 -11.24 -12.38
N VAL A 77 26.95 -11.62 -12.26
CA VAL A 77 26.52 -12.87 -11.59
C VAL A 77 26.18 -13.99 -12.58
N GLY A 78 26.49 -13.81 -13.86
CA GLY A 78 26.39 -14.85 -14.88
C GLY A 78 25.12 -14.85 -15.73
N ALA A 79 24.29 -13.80 -15.64
CA ALA A 79 23.19 -13.63 -16.61
C ALA A 79 23.74 -13.31 -18.01
N ILE A 80 23.03 -13.79 -19.03
CA ILE A 80 23.42 -13.62 -20.44
C ILE A 80 22.68 -12.41 -21.01
N LEU A 81 23.40 -11.58 -21.77
CA LEU A 81 22.86 -10.41 -22.48
C LEU A 81 22.41 -10.78 -23.90
#